data_AF-H2THG7-F1
#
_entry.id   AF-H2THG7-F1
#
_cell.length_a   1.000
_cell.length_b   1.000
_cell.length_c   1.000
_cell.angle_alpha   90.00
_cell.angle_beta   90.00
_cell.angle_gamma   90.00
#
_symmetry.space_group_name_H-M   'P 1'
#
loop_
_entity.id
_entity.type
_entity.pdbx_description
1 polymer ?
#
loop_
_entity_poly.entity_id
_entity_poly.type
_entity_poly.pdbx_seq_one_letter_code
_entity_poly.pdbx_strand_id
1 'polypeptide(L)'
;MTSSGRKLTGFHADLLSRNCRLKEPCKNFCRTRGTTLCSPCWTCEEWKKTILRHHRQKNVTLNWGNCSPPQWRTAYWELAKAYMPRGYSEVKTVEQCDASALLNLINSCDCFLSVDVDYVREVVHHRNKLMHSAEFSAEDEWMTRYRRSLRNLAQQFSHVPEMENAGQQMEKVLNATFSVHVTDGEQSDSASELEVGVELISQWETEFLQERLQELLRAAADGDRDDSETQGGERLKTLASFLHANADLSQTFSAELQAISSMEAEGSQEGNATKKLRTV
;
A
#
# COMPACT_ATOMS: atom_id res chain seq x y z
N MET A 1 2.55 0.66 23.09
CA MET A 1 2.06 2.00 22.70
C MET A 1 3.19 2.78 22.04
N THR A 2 3.04 3.08 20.75
CA THR A 2 4.00 3.91 20.00
C THR A 2 4.17 5.29 20.64
N SER A 3 5.29 5.96 20.39
CA SER A 3 5.57 7.32 20.92
C SER A 3 4.47 8.33 20.58
N SER A 4 3.93 8.26 19.36
CA SER A 4 2.80 9.07 18.92
C SER A 4 1.53 8.83 19.74
N GLY A 5 1.25 7.58 20.12
CA GLY A 5 0.09 7.23 20.97
C GLY A 5 0.19 7.83 22.38
N ARG A 6 1.37 7.76 23.01
CA ARG A 6 1.62 8.38 24.31
C ARG A 6 1.48 9.91 24.26
N LYS A 7 2.07 10.55 23.25
CA LYS A 7 2.00 12.00 23.06
C LYS A 7 0.56 12.49 22.87
N LEU A 8 -0.23 11.80 22.06
CA LEU A 8 -1.65 12.14 21.84
C LEU A 8 -2.51 11.91 23.08
N THR A 9 -2.24 10.86 23.86
CA THR A 9 -2.96 10.60 25.11
C THR A 9 -2.70 11.73 26.11
N GLY A 10 -1.44 12.15 26.27
CA GLY A 10 -1.07 13.28 27.11
C GLY A 10 -1.70 14.60 26.63
N PHE A 11 -1.65 14.86 25.33
CA PHE A 11 -2.28 16.02 24.71
C PHE A 11 -3.81 16.05 24.94
N HIS A 12 -4.49 14.93 24.75
CA HIS A 12 -5.92 14.80 24.97
C HIS A 12 -6.30 15.05 26.44
N ALA A 13 -5.53 14.49 27.38
CA ALA A 13 -5.70 14.75 28.82
C ALA A 13 -5.48 16.23 29.17
N ASP A 14 -4.47 16.88 28.58
CA ASP A 14 -4.21 18.32 28.76
C ASP A 14 -5.38 19.18 28.24
N LEU A 15 -5.90 18.89 27.05
CA LEU A 15 -7.08 19.57 26.49
C LEU A 15 -8.29 19.47 27.43
N LEU A 16 -8.58 18.27 27.92
CA LEU A 16 -9.66 18.06 28.89
C LEU A 16 -9.41 18.81 30.19
N SER A 17 -8.15 18.86 30.66
CA SER A 17 -7.79 19.56 31.90
C SER A 17 -8.03 21.06 31.81
N ARG A 18 -7.73 21.67 30.65
CA ARG A 18 -7.78 23.12 30.41
C ARG A 18 -9.18 23.62 30.01
N ASN A 19 -10.03 22.73 29.49
CA ASN A 19 -11.36 23.10 29.05
C ASN A 19 -12.42 22.16 29.63
N CYS A 20 -13.06 22.59 30.72
CA CYS A 20 -14.10 21.81 31.39
C CYS A 20 -15.28 21.45 30.47
N ARG A 21 -15.57 22.24 29.44
CA ARG A 21 -16.65 21.96 28.48
C ARG A 21 -16.38 20.71 27.65
N LEU A 22 -15.11 20.39 27.38
CA LEU A 22 -14.74 19.18 26.63
C LEU A 22 -15.00 17.90 27.43
N LYS A 23 -15.14 18.02 28.76
CA LYS A 23 -15.52 16.92 29.65
C LYS A 23 -17.02 16.63 29.63
N GLU A 24 -17.85 17.49 29.06
CA GLU A 24 -19.28 17.20 28.93
C GLU A 24 -19.51 16.08 27.90
N PRO A 25 -20.53 15.22 28.07
CA PRO A 25 -20.89 14.25 27.05
C PRO A 25 -21.56 14.93 25.83
N CYS A 26 -21.48 14.28 24.67
CA CYS A 26 -22.28 14.66 23.52
C CYS A 26 -23.77 14.35 23.78
N LYS A 27 -24.63 15.37 23.78
CA LYS A 27 -26.06 15.22 24.12
C LYS A 27 -26.95 14.69 22.99
N ASN A 28 -26.57 14.91 21.73
CA ASN A 28 -27.44 14.68 20.57
C ASN A 28 -26.94 13.58 19.63
N PHE A 29 -26.03 12.70 20.07
CA PHE A 29 -25.40 11.68 19.21
C PHE A 29 -24.95 12.25 17.85
N CYS A 30 -24.23 13.37 17.90
CA CYS A 30 -23.85 14.13 16.71
C CYS A 30 -23.13 13.23 15.69
N ARG A 31 -23.49 13.40 14.42
CA ARG A 31 -22.95 12.62 13.31
C ARG A 31 -22.11 13.49 12.40
N THR A 32 -21.16 12.86 11.75
CA THR A 32 -20.28 13.46 10.77
C THR A 32 -20.59 12.86 9.39
N ARG A 33 -20.37 13.64 8.33
CA ARG A 33 -20.48 13.18 6.96
C ARG A 33 -19.43 13.88 6.11
N GLY A 34 -18.45 13.13 5.61
CA GLY A 34 -17.37 13.68 4.80
C GLY A 34 -16.64 14.81 5.54
N THR A 35 -16.76 16.04 5.04
CA THR A 35 -16.12 17.23 5.61
C THR A 35 -17.07 18.09 6.45
N THR A 36 -18.21 17.52 6.89
CA THR A 36 -19.23 18.24 7.63
C THR A 36 -19.55 17.56 8.96
N LEU A 37 -19.66 18.37 10.01
CA LEU A 37 -20.27 17.99 11.29
C LEU A 37 -21.72 18.49 11.29
N CYS A 38 -22.69 17.58 11.22
CA CYS A 38 -24.09 17.94 11.04
C CYS A 38 -24.72 18.36 12.36
N SER A 39 -25.22 19.60 12.43
CA SER A 39 -25.95 20.17 13.58
C SER A 39 -25.32 19.83 14.94
N PRO A 40 -24.05 20.24 15.18
CA PRO A 40 -23.34 19.88 16.40
C PRO A 40 -24.04 20.44 17.63
N CYS A 41 -24.13 19.61 18.68
CA CYS A 41 -24.44 20.11 20.01
C CYS A 41 -23.30 21.01 20.50
N TRP A 42 -23.56 21.81 21.52
CA TRP A 42 -22.58 22.75 22.07
C TRP A 42 -21.23 22.11 22.40
N THR A 43 -21.23 20.91 23.00
CA THR A 43 -20.01 20.16 23.32
C THR A 43 -19.21 19.79 22.06
N CYS A 44 -19.87 19.26 21.02
CA CYS A 44 -19.22 18.88 19.77
C CYS A 44 -18.72 20.09 18.99
N GLU A 45 -19.39 21.24 19.09
CA GLU A 45 -18.92 22.49 18.52
C GLU A 45 -17.65 23.00 19.22
N GLU A 46 -17.56 22.86 20.54
CA GLU A 46 -16.33 23.18 21.28
C GLU A 46 -15.18 22.24 20.96
N TRP A 47 -15.44 20.93 20.76
CA TRP A 47 -14.44 20.00 20.24
C TRP A 47 -13.97 20.40 18.85
N LYS A 48 -14.89 20.69 17.92
CA LYS A 48 -14.56 21.14 16.55
C LYS A 48 -13.66 22.38 16.57
N LYS A 49 -14.02 23.40 17.37
CA LYS A 49 -13.18 24.61 17.55
C LYS A 49 -11.81 24.28 18.12
N THR A 50 -11.74 23.38 19.09
CA THR A 50 -10.48 22.96 19.72
C THR A 50 -9.59 22.24 18.70
N ILE A 51 -10.13 21.27 17.95
CA ILE A 51 -9.41 20.55 16.90
C ILE A 51 -8.91 21.53 15.83
N LEU A 52 -9.76 22.43 15.34
CA LEU A 52 -9.35 23.44 14.34
C LEU A 52 -8.30 24.42 14.88
N ARG A 53 -8.35 24.77 16.17
CA ARG A 53 -7.35 25.65 16.80
C ARG A 53 -5.96 25.04 16.77
N HIS A 54 -5.89 23.72 17.02
CA HIS A 54 -4.66 22.93 17.05
C HIS A 54 -4.20 22.45 15.67
N HIS A 55 -4.87 22.89 14.61
CA HIS A 55 -4.37 22.73 13.27
C HIS A 55 -3.30 23.77 12.96
N ARG A 56 -2.16 23.33 12.39
CA ARG A 56 -1.03 24.20 12.05
C ARG A 56 -1.39 25.24 10.98
N GLN A 57 -2.21 24.85 10.02
CA GLN A 57 -2.76 25.76 9.00
C GLN A 57 -4.14 26.30 9.42
N LYS A 58 -4.47 27.52 9.01
CA LYS A 58 -5.79 28.13 9.24
C LYS A 58 -6.73 27.86 8.06
N ASN A 59 -8.03 27.93 8.31
CA ASN A 59 -9.10 27.76 7.30
C ASN A 59 -9.06 26.41 6.57
N VAL A 60 -8.69 25.34 7.28
CA VAL A 60 -8.62 24.00 6.69
C VAL A 60 -9.95 23.28 6.71
N THR A 61 -10.11 22.39 5.72
CA THR A 61 -11.22 21.45 5.66
C THR A 61 -10.76 20.10 6.20
N LEU A 62 -11.31 19.70 7.35
CA LEU A 62 -11.01 18.41 7.98
C LEU A 62 -11.99 17.32 7.54
N ASN A 63 -11.53 16.07 7.55
CA ASN A 63 -12.34 14.90 7.23
C ASN A 63 -13.10 14.42 8.47
N TRP A 64 -14.09 15.21 8.90
CA TRP A 64 -14.91 14.88 10.09
C TRP A 64 -15.56 13.51 10.00
N GLY A 65 -15.84 13.00 8.80
CA GLY A 65 -16.41 11.68 8.55
C GLY A 65 -15.58 10.51 9.07
N ASN A 66 -14.30 10.74 9.40
CA ASN A 66 -13.50 9.74 10.12
C ASN A 66 -13.87 9.68 11.62
N CYS A 67 -14.41 10.74 12.19
CA CYS A 67 -14.55 10.91 13.63
C CYS A 67 -15.94 10.48 14.13
N SER A 68 -15.98 10.02 15.37
CA SER A 68 -17.17 9.82 16.19
C SER A 68 -17.25 10.89 17.29
N PRO A 69 -18.01 11.98 17.10
CA PRO A 69 -18.11 13.06 18.07
C PRO A 69 -18.47 12.65 19.51
N PRO A 70 -19.35 11.65 19.73
CA PRO A 70 -19.64 11.16 21.08
C PRO A 70 -18.42 10.59 21.82
N GLN A 71 -17.41 10.15 21.08
CA GLN A 71 -16.22 9.51 21.65
C GLN A 71 -15.05 10.49 21.86
N TRP A 72 -15.11 11.74 21.39
CA TRP A 72 -14.02 12.70 21.57
C TRP A 72 -13.61 12.93 23.03
N ARG A 73 -14.54 12.80 23.97
CA ARG A 73 -14.24 12.93 25.41
C ARG A 73 -13.37 11.79 25.94
N THR A 74 -13.53 10.57 25.44
CA THR A 74 -12.99 9.36 26.06
C THR A 74 -11.93 8.67 25.21
N ALA A 75 -11.97 8.85 23.89
CA ALA A 75 -11.05 8.25 22.94
C ALA A 75 -10.18 9.34 22.31
N TYR A 76 -8.92 9.44 22.77
CA TYR A 76 -7.93 10.37 22.20
C TYR A 76 -7.75 10.19 20.69
N TRP A 77 -7.95 8.96 20.19
CA TRP A 77 -7.79 8.63 18.79
C TRP A 77 -8.86 9.27 17.88
N GLU A 78 -10.07 9.48 18.40
CA GLU A 78 -11.16 10.13 17.65
C GLU A 78 -10.86 11.60 17.36
N LEU A 79 -10.04 12.24 18.19
CA LEU A 79 -9.48 13.55 17.89
C LEU A 79 -8.42 13.49 16.78
N ALA A 80 -7.56 12.47 16.80
CA ALA A 80 -6.48 12.30 15.82
C ALA A 80 -7.01 12.05 14.40
N LYS A 81 -8.10 11.28 14.28
CA LYS A 81 -8.76 10.97 13.00
C LYS A 81 -9.18 12.17 12.17
N ALA A 82 -9.45 13.32 12.81
CA ALA A 82 -9.84 14.54 12.11
C ALA A 82 -8.73 15.05 11.17
N TYR A 83 -7.47 14.75 11.50
CA TYR A 83 -6.28 15.15 10.74
C TYR A 83 -5.86 14.12 9.67
N MET A 84 -6.57 12.99 9.57
CA MET A 84 -6.23 11.93 8.62
C MET A 84 -6.91 12.15 7.26
N PRO A 85 -6.39 11.52 6.18
CA PRO A 85 -7.11 11.40 4.91
C PRO A 85 -8.47 10.71 5.09
N ARG A 86 -9.29 10.63 4.03
CA ARG A 86 -10.56 9.90 4.10
C ARG A 86 -10.31 8.39 4.29
N GLY A 87 -11.22 7.71 4.99
CA GLY A 87 -11.23 6.24 5.09
C GLY A 87 -10.84 5.65 6.44
N TYR A 88 -10.72 6.47 7.49
CA TYR A 88 -10.26 6.02 8.81
C TYR A 88 -11.38 5.97 9.88
N SER A 89 -12.66 5.84 9.47
CA SER A 89 -13.79 5.80 10.42
C SER A 89 -13.70 4.61 11.37
N GLU A 90 -13.33 3.43 10.86
CA GLU A 90 -13.33 2.18 11.63
C GLU A 90 -12.06 1.94 12.46
N VAL A 91 -11.00 2.72 12.23
CA VAL A 91 -9.70 2.55 12.90
C VAL A 91 -9.80 2.97 14.36
N LYS A 92 -9.52 2.11 15.34
CA LYS A 92 -9.74 2.46 16.77
C LYS A 92 -8.47 2.88 17.51
N THR A 93 -7.31 2.49 17.00
CA THR A 93 -6.04 2.72 17.69
C THR A 93 -4.93 3.10 16.72
N VAL A 94 -3.81 3.59 17.28
CA VAL A 94 -2.61 3.98 16.51
C VAL A 94 -1.97 2.81 15.78
N GLU A 95 -2.09 1.59 16.32
CA GLU A 95 -1.52 0.37 15.75
C GLU A 95 -2.23 -0.09 14.46
N GLN A 96 -3.45 0.38 14.22
CA GLN A 96 -4.24 0.07 13.02
C GLN A 96 -4.05 1.09 11.89
N CYS A 97 -3.22 2.12 12.10
CA CYS A 97 -2.96 3.14 11.10
C CYS A 97 -1.72 2.84 10.28
N ASP A 98 -1.83 3.12 8.98
CA ASP A 98 -0.68 3.16 8.10
C ASP A 98 0.21 4.40 8.36
N ALA A 99 1.40 4.39 7.76
CA ALA A 99 2.35 5.50 7.86
C ALA A 99 1.78 6.82 7.31
N SER A 100 0.92 6.79 6.28
CA SER A 100 0.35 8.00 5.68
C SER A 100 -0.56 8.73 6.65
N ALA A 101 -1.38 8.01 7.41
CA ALA A 101 -2.23 8.58 8.44
C ALA A 101 -1.42 9.28 9.54
N LEU A 102 -0.34 8.63 9.99
CA LEU A 102 0.55 9.19 11.02
C LEU A 102 1.30 10.42 10.52
N LEU A 103 1.83 10.38 9.30
CA LEU A 103 2.51 11.53 8.68
C LEU A 103 1.56 12.72 8.51
N ASN A 104 0.31 12.48 8.08
CA ASN A 104 -0.71 13.53 7.97
C ASN A 104 -1.03 14.16 9.34
N LEU A 105 -1.15 13.34 10.39
CA LEU A 105 -1.38 13.82 11.74
C LEU A 105 -0.22 14.70 12.24
N ILE A 106 1.03 14.27 12.07
CA ILE A 106 2.22 15.01 12.50
C ILE A 106 2.36 16.34 11.73
N ASN A 107 2.11 16.32 10.42
CA ASN A 107 2.14 17.49 9.55
C ASN A 107 1.05 18.52 9.90
N SER A 108 -0.10 18.07 10.40
CA SER A 108 -1.30 18.90 10.52
C SER A 108 -1.58 19.40 11.94
N CYS A 109 -1.24 18.61 12.96
CA CYS A 109 -1.53 18.93 14.36
C CYS A 109 -0.33 19.61 15.06
N ASP A 110 -0.59 20.67 15.80
CA ASP A 110 0.42 21.42 16.56
C ASP A 110 0.89 20.71 17.83
N CYS A 111 0.23 19.62 18.27
CA CYS A 111 0.76 18.81 19.37
C CYS A 111 2.14 18.21 19.03
N PHE A 112 2.51 18.19 17.74
CA PHE A 112 3.82 17.78 17.23
C PHE A 112 4.74 18.97 16.87
N LEU A 113 4.54 20.17 17.43
CA LEU A 113 5.35 21.37 17.12
C LEU A 113 6.88 21.17 17.23
N SER A 114 7.34 20.22 18.03
CA SER A 114 8.76 19.84 18.14
C SER A 114 9.34 19.18 16.87
N VAL A 115 8.48 18.74 15.95
CA VAL A 115 8.85 18.13 14.67
C VAL A 115 8.74 19.19 13.59
N ASP A 116 9.84 19.40 12.87
CA ASP A 116 9.83 20.22 11.67
C ASP A 116 9.00 19.54 10.57
N VAL A 117 7.98 20.24 10.10
CA VAL A 117 7.00 19.73 9.13
C VAL A 117 7.59 19.60 7.74
N ASP A 118 8.68 20.29 7.43
CA ASP A 118 9.27 20.23 6.10
C ASP A 118 9.89 18.85 5.85
N TYR A 119 10.51 18.21 6.87
CA TYR A 119 10.93 16.81 6.78
C TYR A 119 9.77 15.84 6.61
N VAL A 120 8.64 16.10 7.27
CA VAL A 120 7.42 15.27 7.11
C VAL A 120 6.89 15.39 5.68
N ARG A 121 6.83 16.61 5.14
CA ARG A 121 6.37 16.90 3.78
C ARG A 121 7.29 16.30 2.73
N GLU A 122 8.60 16.30 2.95
CA GLU A 122 9.58 15.69 2.05
C GLU A 122 9.33 14.17 1.92
N VAL A 123 9.16 13.47 3.06
CA VAL A 123 8.82 12.03 3.07
C VAL A 123 7.48 11.75 2.39
N VAL A 124 6.45 12.56 2.67
CA VAL A 124 5.13 12.44 2.01
C VAL A 124 5.25 12.66 0.51
N HIS A 125 6.04 13.64 0.07
CA HIS A 125 6.27 13.96 -1.33
C HIS A 125 6.92 12.77 -2.07
N HIS A 126 8.00 12.21 -1.52
CA HIS A 126 8.66 11.04 -2.09
C HIS A 126 7.70 9.86 -2.18
N ARG A 127 7.01 9.50 -1.10
CA ARG A 127 6.05 8.38 -1.10
C ARG A 127 4.97 8.57 -2.17
N ASN A 128 4.41 9.78 -2.29
CA ASN A 128 3.37 10.04 -3.29
C ASN A 128 3.93 9.96 -4.71
N LYS A 129 5.16 10.44 -4.95
CA LYS A 129 5.83 10.30 -6.25
C LYS A 129 5.99 8.83 -6.64
N LEU A 130 6.43 7.97 -5.71
CA LEU A 130 6.56 6.53 -5.95
C LEU A 130 5.20 5.88 -6.26
N MET A 131 4.20 6.14 -5.42
CA MET A 131 2.87 5.54 -5.56
C MET A 131 2.09 6.01 -6.78
N HIS A 132 2.48 7.14 -7.38
CA HIS A 132 1.90 7.65 -8.62
C HIS A 132 2.77 7.38 -9.85
N SER A 133 3.90 6.69 -9.70
CA SER A 133 4.67 6.23 -10.86
C SER A 133 3.98 5.01 -11.48
N ALA A 134 3.86 5.00 -12.80
CA ALA A 134 3.16 3.92 -13.52
C ALA A 134 3.89 2.57 -13.37
N GLU A 135 5.21 2.61 -13.24
CA GLU A 135 6.08 1.43 -13.23
C GLU A 135 6.52 1.03 -11.81
N PHE A 136 6.15 1.80 -10.78
CA PHE A 136 6.72 1.66 -9.43
C PHE A 136 8.26 1.66 -9.43
N SER A 137 8.87 2.25 -10.46
CA SER A 137 10.31 2.31 -10.64
C SER A 137 10.89 3.49 -9.85
N ALA A 138 12.04 3.24 -9.23
CA ALA A 138 12.73 4.18 -8.35
C ALA A 138 14.17 4.30 -8.83
N GLU A 139 14.49 5.41 -9.49
CA GLU A 139 15.87 5.73 -9.89
C GLU A 139 16.79 5.78 -8.64
N ASP A 140 18.05 5.39 -8.79
CA ASP A 140 19.03 5.39 -7.70
C ASP A 140 19.17 6.77 -7.03
N GLU A 141 19.11 7.84 -7.82
CA GLU A 141 19.14 9.20 -7.31
C GLU A 141 17.91 9.51 -6.45
N TRP A 142 16.72 9.04 -6.87
CA TRP A 142 15.50 9.16 -6.10
C TRP A 142 15.55 8.35 -4.80
N MET A 143 16.04 7.11 -4.84
CA MET A 143 16.22 6.26 -3.65
C MET A 143 17.17 6.90 -2.64
N THR A 144 18.25 7.50 -3.12
CA THR A 144 19.22 8.23 -2.28
C THR A 144 18.56 9.43 -1.60
N ARG A 145 17.75 10.21 -2.33
CA ARG A 145 17.00 11.34 -1.76
C ARG A 145 15.95 10.87 -0.74
N TYR A 146 15.22 9.80 -1.05
CA TYR A 146 14.22 9.25 -0.15
C TYR A 146 14.84 8.70 1.14
N ARG A 147 15.96 7.96 1.05
CA ARG A 147 16.75 7.51 2.21
C ARG A 147 17.16 8.67 3.10
N ARG A 148 17.67 9.75 2.50
CA ARG A 148 18.04 10.97 3.24
C ARG A 148 16.84 11.60 3.94
N SER A 149 15.71 11.70 3.26
CA SER A 149 14.47 12.27 3.82
C SER A 149 13.98 11.49 5.04
N LEU A 150 13.96 10.15 4.92
CA LEU A 150 13.59 9.25 6.00
C LEU A 150 14.53 9.39 7.20
N ARG A 151 15.84 9.43 6.97
CA ARG A 151 16.85 9.64 8.02
C ARG A 151 16.65 10.97 8.75
N ASN A 152 16.47 12.05 8.00
CA ASN A 152 16.24 13.38 8.56
C ASN A 152 14.96 13.42 9.41
N LEU A 153 13.88 12.78 8.95
CA LEU A 153 12.65 12.66 9.72
C LEU A 153 12.85 11.83 10.99
N ALA A 154 13.53 10.68 10.92
CA ALA A 154 13.80 9.84 12.09
C ALA A 154 14.61 10.60 13.16
N GLN A 155 15.57 11.44 12.75
CA GLN A 155 16.36 12.28 13.66
C GLN A 155 15.51 13.29 14.46
N GLN A 156 14.37 13.75 13.92
CA GLN A 156 13.42 14.61 14.66
C GLN A 156 12.84 13.93 15.90
N PHE A 157 12.93 12.59 15.97
CA PHE A 157 12.44 11.77 17.06
C PHE A 157 13.56 11.09 17.85
N SER A 158 14.81 11.54 17.72
CA SER A 158 15.97 11.00 18.45
C SER A 158 15.80 10.98 19.99
N HIS A 159 14.95 11.87 20.52
CA HIS A 159 14.57 11.88 21.94
C HIS A 159 13.65 10.71 22.37
N VAL A 160 13.19 9.91 21.41
CA VAL A 160 12.31 8.74 21.61
C VAL A 160 13.16 7.48 21.41
N PRO A 161 13.44 6.70 22.48
CA PRO A 161 14.29 5.52 22.39
C PRO A 161 13.81 4.49 21.34
N GLU A 162 12.49 4.28 21.23
CA GLU A 162 11.93 3.37 20.25
C GLU A 162 12.19 3.83 18.81
N MET A 163 12.28 5.14 18.58
CA MET A 163 12.51 5.70 17.24
C MET A 163 14.00 5.72 16.88
N GLU A 164 14.89 5.78 17.87
CA GLU A 164 16.32 5.58 17.64
C GLU A 164 16.59 4.15 17.12
N ASN A 165 16.02 3.14 17.76
CA ASN A 165 16.10 1.76 17.27
C ASN A 165 15.45 1.60 15.88
N ALA A 166 14.27 2.18 15.67
CA ALA A 166 13.63 2.16 14.35
C ALA A 166 14.49 2.83 13.27
N GLY A 167 15.15 3.94 13.60
CA GLY A 167 16.10 4.62 12.73
C GLY A 167 17.29 3.73 12.35
N GLN A 168 17.86 3.00 13.32
CA GLN A 168 18.94 2.04 13.05
C GLN A 168 18.48 0.87 12.17
N GLN A 169 17.29 0.32 12.42
CA GLN A 169 16.72 -0.74 11.58
C GLN A 169 16.44 -0.25 10.16
N MET A 170 15.92 0.97 10.03
CA MET A 170 15.69 1.61 8.74
C MET A 170 17.00 1.81 7.98
N GLU A 171 18.08 2.25 8.64
CA GLU A 171 19.40 2.33 8.00
C GLU A 171 19.91 0.96 7.54
N LYS A 172 19.70 -0.11 8.32
CA LYS A 172 20.05 -1.46 7.90
C LYS A 172 19.29 -1.88 6.64
N VAL A 173 17.97 -1.70 6.62
CA VAL A 173 17.13 -2.04 5.46
C VAL A 173 17.48 -1.21 4.24
N LEU A 174 17.70 0.09 4.42
CA LEU A 174 18.02 0.99 3.31
C LEU A 174 19.42 0.75 2.76
N ASN A 175 20.39 0.33 3.59
CA ASN A 175 21.74 0.01 3.15
C ASN A 175 21.91 -1.46 2.74
N ALA A 176 20.88 -2.30 2.93
CA ALA A 176 20.87 -3.66 2.43
C ALA A 176 20.93 -3.63 0.90
N THR A 177 21.91 -4.33 0.34
CA THR A 177 21.95 -4.59 -1.09
C THR A 177 21.21 -5.91 -1.28
N PHE A 178 20.06 -5.89 -1.95
CA PHE A 178 19.42 -7.13 -2.37
C PHE A 178 20.18 -7.65 -3.58
N SER A 179 21.21 -8.46 -3.34
CA SER A 179 21.85 -9.27 -4.36
C SER A 179 21.23 -10.66 -4.32
N VAL A 180 20.57 -11.06 -5.40
CA VAL A 180 20.18 -12.45 -5.59
C VAL A 180 21.43 -13.20 -6.03
N HIS A 181 22.04 -13.93 -5.11
CA HIS A 181 23.10 -14.86 -5.43
C HIS A 181 22.48 -16.22 -5.74
N VAL A 182 22.57 -16.64 -6.99
CA VAL A 182 22.34 -18.05 -7.36
C VAL A 182 23.60 -18.80 -6.92
N THR A 183 23.59 -19.32 -5.70
CA THR A 183 24.65 -20.19 -5.23
C THR A 183 24.43 -21.57 -5.81
N ASP A 184 25.29 -21.97 -6.75
CA ASP A 184 25.46 -23.37 -7.11
C ASP A 184 26.08 -24.10 -5.91
N GLY A 185 25.22 -24.53 -4.98
CA GLY A 185 25.47 -25.65 -4.08
C GLY A 185 26.73 -25.66 -3.21
N GLU A 186 27.27 -24.52 -2.76
CA GLU A 186 28.32 -24.52 -1.73
C GLU A 186 27.88 -23.76 -0.48
N GLN A 187 27.68 -24.52 0.62
CA GLN A 187 27.31 -24.04 1.94
C GLN A 187 28.23 -22.91 2.41
N SER A 188 27.67 -21.70 2.53
CA SER A 188 28.32 -20.57 3.19
C SER A 188 27.75 -20.44 4.60
N ASP A 189 28.61 -20.61 5.59
CA ASP A 189 28.28 -20.67 7.03
C ASP A 189 28.13 -19.26 7.64
N SER A 190 27.32 -18.41 6.99
CA SER A 190 27.13 -17.00 7.37
C SER A 190 25.65 -16.70 7.61
N ALA A 191 25.23 -16.86 8.86
CA ALA A 191 23.89 -16.53 9.32
C ALA A 191 23.58 -15.03 9.20
N SER A 192 22.70 -14.68 8.26
CA SER A 192 21.66 -13.62 8.32
C SER A 192 21.34 -13.05 6.94
N GLU A 193 21.13 -13.92 5.95
CA GLU A 193 20.47 -13.55 4.71
C GLU A 193 19.16 -14.34 4.63
N LEU A 194 18.10 -13.70 4.15
CA LEU A 194 16.83 -14.34 3.87
C LEU A 194 17.06 -15.19 2.62
N GLU A 195 17.68 -16.35 2.83
CA GLU A 195 18.11 -17.29 1.79
C GLU A 195 16.84 -17.85 1.12
N VAL A 196 16.38 -17.17 0.07
CA VAL A 196 15.38 -17.74 -0.81
C VAL A 196 16.12 -18.75 -1.67
N GLY A 197 15.99 -20.03 -1.30
CA GLY A 197 16.64 -21.11 -2.05
C GLY A 197 16.23 -21.05 -3.53
N VAL A 198 17.18 -21.36 -4.42
CA VAL A 198 16.97 -21.40 -5.89
C VAL A 198 15.74 -22.24 -6.25
N GLU A 199 15.46 -23.28 -5.47
CA GLU A 199 14.28 -24.14 -5.60
C GLU A 199 12.95 -23.38 -5.40
N LEU A 200 12.88 -22.46 -4.43
CA LEU A 200 11.70 -21.62 -4.17
C LEU A 200 11.48 -20.60 -5.29
N ILE A 201 12.56 -20.02 -5.83
CA ILE A 201 12.49 -19.11 -6.98
C ILE A 201 11.97 -19.86 -8.20
N SER A 202 12.56 -21.01 -8.51
CA SER A 202 12.15 -21.87 -9.62
C SER A 202 10.69 -22.32 -9.48
N GLN A 203 10.25 -22.62 -8.25
CA GLN A 203 8.86 -22.94 -7.95
C GLN A 203 7.93 -21.76 -8.27
N TRP A 204 8.22 -20.56 -7.78
CA TRP A 204 7.38 -19.38 -8.04
C TRP A 204 7.34 -19.00 -9.51
N GLU A 205 8.47 -19.09 -10.22
CA GLU A 205 8.53 -18.86 -11.67
C GLU A 205 7.64 -19.85 -12.41
N THR A 206 7.66 -21.12 -12.01
CA THR A 206 6.80 -22.18 -12.58
C THR A 206 5.32 -21.91 -12.28
N GLU A 207 4.97 -21.56 -11.04
CA GLU A 207 3.59 -21.23 -10.64
C GLU A 207 3.07 -20.01 -11.41
N PHE A 208 3.89 -18.97 -11.56
CA PHE A 208 3.52 -17.77 -12.32
C PHE A 208 3.33 -18.06 -13.82
N LEU A 209 4.23 -18.85 -14.42
CA LEU A 209 4.09 -19.30 -15.81
C LEU A 209 2.81 -20.11 -16.00
N GLN A 210 2.45 -20.96 -15.02
CA GLN A 210 1.22 -21.74 -15.04
C GLN A 210 -0.03 -20.85 -15.00
N GLU A 211 -0.10 -19.90 -14.07
CA GLU A 211 -1.21 -18.97 -13.97
C GLU A 211 -1.39 -18.17 -15.25
N ARG A 212 -0.29 -17.65 -15.81
CA ARG A 212 -0.31 -16.87 -17.05
C ARG A 212 -0.77 -17.71 -18.24
N LEU A 213 -0.33 -18.96 -18.33
CA LEU A 213 -0.73 -19.87 -19.40
C LEU A 213 -2.22 -20.21 -19.31
N GLN A 214 -2.73 -20.49 -18.12
CA GLN A 214 -4.14 -20.76 -17.89
C GLN A 214 -5.03 -19.54 -18.20
N GLU A 215 -4.58 -18.34 -17.87
CA GLU A 215 -5.29 -17.09 -18.21
C GLU A 215 -5.44 -16.95 -19.74
N LEU A 216 -4.36 -17.17 -20.49
CA LEU A 216 -4.37 -17.10 -21.95
C LEU A 216 -5.21 -18.22 -22.58
N LEU A 217 -5.19 -19.43 -22.02
CA LEU A 217 -6.03 -20.55 -22.47
C LEU A 217 -7.53 -20.29 -22.24
N ARG A 218 -7.90 -19.72 -21.08
CA ARG A 218 -9.30 -19.34 -20.80
C ARG A 218 -9.76 -18.23 -21.76
N ALA A 219 -8.92 -17.22 -21.97
CA ALA A 219 -9.21 -16.15 -22.92
C ALA A 219 -9.39 -16.67 -24.36
N ALA A 220 -8.62 -17.71 -24.75
CA ALA A 220 -8.77 -18.36 -26.05
C ALA A 220 -10.04 -19.23 -26.15
N ALA A 221 -10.48 -19.85 -25.04
CA ALA A 221 -11.66 -20.71 -25.00
C ALA A 221 -12.99 -19.93 -24.96
N ASP A 222 -13.00 -18.76 -24.31
CA ASP A 222 -14.23 -17.97 -24.10
C ASP A 222 -14.68 -17.18 -25.34
N GLY A 223 -13.91 -17.18 -26.44
CA GLY A 223 -14.32 -16.64 -27.74
C GLY A 223 -14.84 -15.20 -27.68
N ASP A 224 -14.19 -14.35 -26.88
CA ASP A 224 -14.61 -12.95 -26.72
C ASP A 224 -14.29 -12.18 -28.00
N ARG A 225 -15.33 -12.00 -28.84
CA ARG A 225 -15.31 -11.39 -30.17
C ARG A 225 -15.08 -9.87 -30.16
N ASP A 226 -14.01 -9.42 -29.52
CA ASP A 226 -13.49 -8.06 -29.71
C ASP A 226 -12.07 -8.12 -30.30
N ASP A 227 -11.58 -7.00 -30.84
CA ASP A 227 -10.30 -6.84 -31.56
C ASP A 227 -9.04 -7.36 -30.81
N SER A 228 -9.19 -7.86 -29.58
CA SER A 228 -8.20 -8.55 -28.75
C SER A 228 -7.88 -10.01 -29.14
N GLU A 229 -8.70 -10.71 -29.94
CA GLU A 229 -8.44 -12.12 -30.32
C GLU A 229 -7.07 -12.30 -31.00
N THR A 230 -6.67 -11.33 -31.85
CA THR A 230 -5.38 -11.36 -32.56
C THR A 230 -4.21 -11.26 -31.57
N GLN A 231 -4.35 -10.45 -30.51
CA GLN A 231 -3.29 -10.22 -29.53
C GLN A 231 -3.20 -11.35 -28.50
N GLY A 232 -4.33 -11.95 -28.12
CA GLY A 232 -4.38 -13.10 -27.21
C GLY A 232 -3.75 -14.35 -27.82
N GLY A 233 -4.09 -14.65 -29.09
CA GLY A 233 -3.51 -15.79 -29.82
C GLY A 233 -2.01 -15.62 -30.09
N GLU A 234 -1.55 -14.42 -30.44
CA GLU A 234 -0.12 -14.14 -30.64
C GLU A 234 0.69 -14.30 -29.34
N ARG A 235 0.14 -13.83 -28.21
CA ARG A 235 0.75 -14.01 -26.88
C ARG A 235 0.80 -15.47 -26.46
N LEU A 236 -0.27 -16.23 -26.69
CA LEU A 236 -0.31 -17.67 -26.42
C LEU A 236 0.73 -18.44 -27.25
N LYS A 237 0.87 -18.12 -28.54
CA LYS A 237 1.90 -18.72 -29.42
C LYS A 237 3.32 -18.38 -29.00
N THR A 238 3.55 -17.13 -28.60
CA THR A 238 4.84 -16.68 -28.10
C THR A 238 5.23 -17.43 -26.83
N LEU A 239 4.30 -17.55 -25.88
CA LEU A 239 4.52 -18.30 -24.64
C LEU A 239 4.71 -19.79 -24.91
N ALA A 240 3.90 -20.41 -25.77
CA ALA A 240 4.07 -21.81 -26.16
C ALA A 240 5.44 -22.08 -26.80
N SER A 241 5.90 -21.19 -27.68
CA SER A 241 7.22 -21.30 -28.31
C SER A 241 8.36 -21.19 -27.29
N PHE A 242 8.22 -20.29 -26.31
CA PHE A 242 9.16 -20.17 -25.20
C PHE A 242 9.20 -21.44 -24.35
N LEU A 243 8.04 -21.99 -23.97
CA LEU A 243 7.96 -23.23 -23.19
C LEU A 243 8.56 -24.42 -23.96
N HIS A 244 8.33 -24.50 -25.26
CA HIS A 244 8.85 -25.58 -26.10
C HIS A 244 10.38 -25.51 -26.29
N ALA A 245 10.96 -24.31 -26.24
CA ALA A 245 12.40 -24.08 -26.38
C ALA A 245 13.20 -24.47 -25.11
N ASN A 246 12.53 -24.64 -23.97
CA ASN A 246 13.14 -25.00 -22.69
C ASN A 246 12.70 -26.42 -22.29
N ALA A 247 13.64 -27.37 -22.24
CA ALA A 247 13.31 -28.80 -22.11
C ALA A 247 12.60 -29.17 -20.81
N ASP A 248 13.01 -28.55 -19.70
CA ASP A 248 12.40 -28.66 -18.38
C ASP A 248 10.97 -28.10 -18.36
N LEU A 249 10.76 -26.90 -18.90
CA LEU A 249 9.43 -26.30 -18.98
C LEU A 249 8.53 -27.07 -19.95
N SER A 250 9.06 -27.55 -21.08
CA SER A 250 8.31 -28.38 -22.03
C SER A 250 7.82 -29.68 -21.41
N GLN A 251 8.57 -30.25 -20.47
CA GLN A 251 8.14 -31.43 -19.72
C GLN A 251 7.08 -31.06 -18.68
N THR A 252 7.32 -30.00 -17.91
CA THR A 252 6.42 -29.51 -16.85
C THR A 252 5.05 -29.10 -17.38
N PHE A 253 5.00 -28.39 -18.51
CA PHE A 253 3.76 -27.87 -19.14
C PHE A 253 3.28 -28.73 -20.32
N SER A 254 3.62 -30.02 -20.34
CA SER A 254 3.32 -30.90 -21.47
C SER A 254 1.81 -31.05 -21.75
N ALA A 255 0.97 -31.03 -20.71
CA ALA A 255 -0.49 -31.12 -20.86
C ALA A 255 -1.07 -29.84 -21.50
N GLU A 256 -0.61 -28.68 -21.06
CA GLU A 256 -1.03 -27.39 -21.59
C GLU A 256 -0.53 -27.18 -23.04
N LEU A 257 0.70 -27.59 -23.35
CA LEU A 257 1.22 -27.56 -24.72
C LEU A 257 0.45 -28.49 -25.68
N GLN A 258 0.01 -29.65 -25.19
CA GLN A 258 -0.89 -30.53 -25.95
C GLN A 258 -2.25 -29.87 -26.18
N ALA A 259 -2.81 -29.17 -25.19
CA ALA A 259 -4.07 -28.45 -25.34
C ALA A 259 -3.97 -27.34 -26.41
N ILE A 260 -2.87 -26.57 -26.42
CA ILE A 260 -2.61 -25.54 -27.45
C ILE A 260 -2.54 -26.17 -28.84
N SER A 261 -1.80 -27.28 -28.97
CA SER A 261 -1.64 -27.98 -30.25
C SER A 261 -2.97 -28.54 -30.78
N SER A 262 -3.83 -29.05 -29.90
CA SER A 262 -5.17 -29.52 -30.26
C SER A 262 -6.06 -28.37 -30.76
N MET A 263 -6.05 -27.21 -30.10
CA MET A 263 -6.80 -26.03 -30.56
C MET A 263 -6.33 -25.51 -31.92
N GLU A 264 -5.02 -25.51 -32.18
CA GLU A 264 -4.46 -25.14 -33.49
C GLU A 264 -4.84 -26.13 -34.61
N ALA A 265 -4.92 -27.42 -34.27
CA ALA A 265 -5.36 -28.47 -35.20
C ALA A 265 -6.86 -28.39 -35.52
N GLU A 266 -7.71 -28.09 -34.52
CA GLU A 266 -9.16 -27.92 -34.67
C GLU A 266 -9.51 -26.69 -35.53
N GLY A 267 -8.86 -25.54 -35.30
CA GLY A 267 -9.03 -24.34 -36.13
C GLY A 267 -8.58 -24.53 -37.58
N SER A 268 -7.59 -25.40 -37.82
CA SER A 268 -7.11 -25.74 -39.17
C SER A 268 -8.06 -26.70 -39.93
N GLN A 269 -8.84 -27.52 -39.22
CA GLN A 269 -9.84 -28.41 -39.81
C GLN A 269 -11.15 -27.67 -40.15
N GLU A 270 -11.62 -26.74 -39.31
CA GLU A 270 -12.80 -25.91 -39.60
C GLU A 270 -12.60 -24.98 -40.81
N GLY A 271 -11.40 -24.42 -40.98
CA GLY A 271 -11.04 -23.60 -42.15
C GLY A 271 -11.02 -24.37 -43.48
N ASN A 272 -10.84 -25.69 -43.43
CA ASN A 272 -10.83 -26.57 -44.61
C ASN A 272 -12.25 -27.10 -44.94
N ALA A 273 -13.08 -27.34 -43.93
CA ALA A 273 -14.48 -27.72 -44.10
C ALA A 273 -15.34 -26.56 -44.68
N THR A 274 -15.09 -25.33 -44.23
CA THR A 274 -15.78 -24.12 -44.74
C THR A 274 -15.41 -23.77 -46.18
N LYS A 275 -14.20 -24.13 -46.66
CA LYS A 275 -13.83 -24.03 -48.09
C LYS A 275 -14.52 -25.08 -48.97
N LYS A 276 -14.78 -26.29 -48.46
CA LYS A 276 -15.49 -27.33 -49.23
C LYS A 276 -16.99 -27.05 -49.40
N LEU A 277 -17.65 -26.41 -48.44
CA LEU A 277 -19.07 -26.05 -48.55
C LEU A 277 -19.37 -24.86 -49.46
N ARG A 278 -18.36 -24.07 -49.86
CA ARG A 278 -18.53 -22.94 -50.79
C ARG A 278 -18.36 -23.30 -52.27
N THR A 279 -18.16 -24.59 -52.57
CA THR A 279 -17.92 -25.10 -53.93
C THR A 279 -18.92 -26.22 -54.28
N VAL A 280 -20.21 -25.95 -54.09
CA VAL A 280 -21.33 -26.63 -54.77
C VAL A 280 -22.38 -25.58 -55.11
#